data_AF-A0A7Y3AX02-F1
#
_entry.id   AF-A0A7Y3AX02-F1
#
_cell.length_a   1.000
_cell.length_b   1.000
_cell.length_c   1.000
_cell.angle_alpha   90.00
_cell.angle_beta   90.00
_cell.angle_gamma   90.00
#
_symmetry.space_group_name_H-M   'P 1'
#
loop_
_entity.id
_entity.type
_entity.pdbx_description
1 polymer ?
#
loop_
_entity_poly.entity_id
_entity_poly.type
_entity_poly.pdbx_seq_one_letter_code
_entity_poly.pdbx_strand_id
1 'polypeptide(L)'
;MKALKWGLALTGIILIFVAAETDKTSKITSNFTKGNPGIASMDKLAFGPEGILLIGDTKNAAIYAINTLDFKERAEAEEVNLKGLDQKIASSLGTTADQIQINDMAVNPISKSIYFSVNIIDGTPVLLKLKGQEFEHISLKDVSYDKIE
;
A
#
# COMPACT_ATOMS: atom_id res chain seq x y z
N MET A 1 -15.07 -36.90 57.71
CA MET A 1 -16.37 -37.08 57.04
C MET A 1 -17.26 -35.90 57.38
N LYS A 2 -17.55 -35.04 56.39
CA LYS A 2 -18.77 -34.24 56.22
C LYS A 2 -18.55 -33.37 54.99
N ALA A 3 -19.26 -33.71 53.91
CA ALA A 3 -19.31 -32.95 52.68
C ALA A 3 -20.27 -31.77 52.85
N LEU A 4 -19.96 -30.63 52.23
CA LEU A 4 -20.93 -29.56 52.02
C LEU A 4 -20.62 -28.85 50.70
N LYS A 5 -21.38 -29.22 49.66
CA LYS A 5 -21.42 -28.53 48.36
C LYS A 5 -22.44 -27.41 48.46
N TRP A 6 -22.04 -26.17 48.16
CA TRP A 6 -22.95 -25.08 47.79
C TRP A 6 -22.42 -24.44 46.52
N GLY A 7 -23.27 -24.39 45.50
CA GLY A 7 -22.96 -23.87 44.17
C GLY A 7 -23.52 -22.46 43.91
N LEU A 8 -23.32 -22.02 42.67
CA LEU A 8 -23.74 -20.77 42.01
C LEU A 8 -22.98 -19.50 42.49
N ALA A 9 -22.56 -18.56 41.64
CA ALA A 9 -23.05 -18.21 40.31
C ALA A 9 -21.96 -17.59 39.42
N LEU A 10 -22.13 -17.76 38.10
CA LEU A 10 -21.45 -17.03 37.04
C LEU A 10 -21.63 -15.52 37.20
N THR A 11 -20.57 -14.75 36.99
CA THR A 11 -20.61 -13.52 36.18
C THR A 11 -19.24 -13.30 35.55
N GLY A 12 -19.06 -13.85 34.35
CA GLY A 12 -17.97 -13.44 33.46
C GLY A 12 -18.35 -12.10 32.84
N ILE A 13 -17.76 -11.01 33.31
CA ILE A 13 -17.82 -9.73 32.62
C ILE A 13 -16.72 -9.74 31.57
N ILE A 14 -17.06 -10.09 30.33
CA ILE A 14 -16.20 -9.85 29.17
C ILE A 14 -16.47 -8.41 28.75
N LEU A 15 -15.59 -7.49 29.15
CA LEU A 15 -15.54 -6.13 28.60
C LEU A 15 -14.97 -6.21 27.18
N ILE A 16 -15.86 -6.23 26.19
CA ILE A 16 -15.48 -5.99 24.80
C ILE A 16 -15.25 -4.49 24.67
N PHE A 17 -13.99 -4.06 24.76
CA PHE A 17 -13.59 -2.74 24.29
C PHE A 17 -13.63 -2.75 22.77
N VAL A 18 -14.75 -2.30 22.19
CA VAL A 18 -14.77 -1.86 20.80
C VAL A 18 -14.04 -0.53 20.77
N ALA A 19 -12.77 -0.54 20.37
CA ALA A 19 -12.10 0.67 19.96
C ALA A 19 -12.79 1.16 18.68
N ALA A 20 -13.64 2.17 18.80
CA ALA A 20 -14.10 2.92 17.65
C ALA A 20 -12.90 3.71 17.13
N GLU A 21 -12.22 3.20 16.11
CA GLU A 21 -11.31 4.01 15.32
C GLU A 21 -12.17 5.06 14.59
N THR A 22 -12.12 6.30 15.07
CA THR A 22 -12.59 7.43 14.28
C THR A 22 -11.68 7.55 13.07
N ASP A 23 -12.08 6.93 11.97
CA ASP A 23 -11.56 7.22 10.65
C ASP A 23 -11.72 8.73 10.44
N LYS A 24 -10.60 9.46 10.46
CA LYS A 24 -10.57 10.85 10.01
C LYS A 24 -10.86 10.80 8.52
N THR A 25 -12.14 10.84 8.13
CA THR A 25 -12.52 10.92 6.72
C THR A 25 -12.00 12.23 6.17
N SER A 26 -10.91 12.15 5.41
CA SER A 26 -10.36 13.31 4.73
C SER A 26 -11.37 13.84 3.71
N LYS A 27 -11.44 15.16 3.57
CA LYS A 27 -12.23 15.79 2.51
C LYS A 27 -11.78 15.32 1.13
N ILE A 28 -10.48 15.03 0.94
CA ILE A 28 -9.89 14.62 -0.34
C ILE A 28 -10.33 13.21 -0.73
N THR A 29 -10.43 12.29 0.23
CA THR A 29 -10.76 10.87 -0.05
C THR A 29 -12.23 10.53 0.14
N SER A 30 -13.07 11.52 0.47
CA SER A 30 -14.49 11.31 0.79
C SER A 30 -15.32 10.67 -0.34
N ASN A 31 -14.91 10.88 -1.60
CA ASN A 31 -15.56 10.32 -2.78
C ASN A 31 -14.87 9.08 -3.34
N PHE A 32 -13.82 8.57 -2.68
CA PHE A 32 -13.11 7.40 -3.16
C PHE A 32 -14.00 6.16 -3.09
N THR A 33 -13.92 5.34 -4.12
CA THR A 33 -14.57 4.03 -4.17
C THR A 33 -13.57 2.94 -3.82
N LYS A 34 -14.05 1.78 -3.35
CA LYS A 34 -13.21 0.61 -3.08
C LYS A 34 -13.30 -0.41 -4.21
N GLY A 35 -12.17 -0.97 -4.59
CA GLY A 35 -12.10 -2.08 -5.53
C GLY A 35 -10.81 -2.07 -6.35
N ASN A 36 -10.87 -2.66 -7.54
CA ASN A 36 -9.75 -2.65 -8.48
C ASN A 36 -9.91 -1.47 -9.47
N PRO A 37 -8.95 -0.53 -9.53
CA PRO A 37 -9.01 0.62 -10.44
C PRO A 37 -8.85 0.25 -11.92
N GLY A 38 -8.43 -0.98 -12.23
CA GLY A 38 -8.25 -1.43 -13.61
C GLY A 38 -7.05 -0.78 -14.31
N ILE A 39 -6.03 -0.38 -13.55
CA ILE A 39 -4.80 0.22 -14.07
C ILE A 39 -4.11 -0.74 -15.04
N ALA A 40 -3.86 -0.28 -16.27
CA ALA A 40 -3.26 -1.03 -17.37
C ALA A 40 -1.78 -0.66 -17.60
N SER A 41 -1.35 0.54 -17.20
CA SER A 41 0.05 0.94 -17.11
C SER A 41 0.29 1.92 -15.96
N MET A 42 1.53 1.99 -15.48
CA MET A 42 1.96 2.89 -14.41
C MET A 42 3.16 3.70 -14.89
N ASP A 43 2.96 4.62 -15.82
CA ASP A 43 4.07 5.29 -16.51
C ASP A 43 4.69 6.42 -15.67
N LYS A 44 3.89 6.99 -14.77
CA LYS A 44 4.30 8.03 -13.83
C LYS A 44 3.70 7.83 -12.45
N LEU A 45 4.50 8.12 -11.43
CA LEU A 45 4.11 8.12 -10.03
C LEU A 45 4.34 9.51 -9.42
N ALA A 46 3.39 9.98 -8.62
CA ALA A 46 3.58 11.15 -7.79
C ALA A 46 2.79 11.01 -6.49
N PHE A 47 3.20 11.69 -5.43
CA PHE A 47 2.40 11.78 -4.21
C PHE A 47 1.75 13.15 -4.12
N GLY A 48 0.42 13.15 -4.00
CA GLY A 48 -0.38 14.33 -3.71
C GLY A 48 -0.41 14.65 -2.20
N PRO A 49 -1.25 15.64 -1.82
CA PRO A 49 -1.53 15.91 -0.43
C PRO A 49 -1.98 14.65 0.33
N GLU A 50 -1.71 14.63 1.64
CA GLU A 50 -2.11 13.53 2.52
C GLU A 50 -1.52 12.16 2.13
N GLY A 51 -0.51 12.10 1.26
CA GLY A 51 0.15 10.84 0.88
C GLY A 51 -0.65 9.99 -0.09
N ILE A 52 -1.61 10.58 -0.81
CA ILE A 52 -2.34 9.90 -1.89
C ILE A 52 -1.41 9.68 -3.08
N LEU A 53 -1.31 8.43 -3.55
CA LEU A 53 -0.49 8.06 -4.70
C LEU A 53 -1.26 8.35 -5.99
N LEU A 54 -0.69 9.19 -6.84
CA LEU A 54 -1.17 9.47 -8.18
C LEU A 54 -0.42 8.59 -9.18
N ILE A 55 -1.16 7.91 -10.05
CA ILE A 55 -0.64 7.01 -11.07
C ILE A 55 -1.14 7.49 -12.44
N GLY A 56 -0.20 7.81 -13.32
CA GLY A 56 -0.48 8.07 -14.73
C GLY A 56 -0.52 6.78 -15.54
N ASP A 57 -1.65 6.51 -16.18
CA ASP A 57 -1.89 5.34 -17.02
C ASP A 57 -2.10 5.78 -18.47
N THR A 58 -1.05 5.68 -19.28
CA THR A 58 -1.12 6.08 -20.69
C THR A 58 -1.98 5.14 -21.53
N LYS A 59 -2.16 3.87 -21.14
CA LYS A 59 -2.99 2.93 -21.91
C LYS A 59 -4.48 3.21 -21.73
N ASN A 60 -4.89 3.60 -20.53
CA ASN A 60 -6.27 4.00 -20.23
C ASN A 60 -6.52 5.50 -20.46
N ALA A 61 -5.48 6.28 -20.78
CA ALA A 61 -5.53 7.75 -20.86
C ALA A 61 -6.11 8.40 -19.59
N ALA A 62 -5.72 7.87 -18.42
CA ALA A 62 -6.32 8.24 -17.14
C ALA A 62 -5.25 8.56 -16.08
N ILE A 63 -5.68 9.31 -15.06
CA ILE A 63 -4.91 9.49 -13.82
C ILE A 63 -5.73 8.90 -12.68
N TYR A 64 -5.11 8.01 -11.92
CA TYR A 64 -5.70 7.37 -10.75
C TYR A 64 -5.13 7.96 -9.47
N ALA A 65 -5.99 8.23 -8.50
CA ALA A 65 -5.62 8.61 -7.15
C ALA A 65 -5.89 7.43 -6.22
N ILE A 66 -4.85 6.85 -5.64
CA ILE A 66 -4.90 5.65 -4.79
C ILE A 66 -4.55 6.03 -3.36
N ASN A 67 -5.43 5.69 -2.41
CA ASN A 67 -5.11 5.69 -1.00
C ASN A 67 -4.39 4.38 -0.64
N THR A 68 -3.07 4.46 -0.44
CA THR A 68 -2.20 3.31 -0.11
C THR A 68 -2.23 2.94 1.37
N LEU A 69 -2.95 3.70 2.21
CA LEU A 69 -2.98 3.58 3.68
C LEU A 69 -1.60 3.71 4.35
N ASP A 70 -0.60 4.23 3.63
CA ASP A 70 0.77 4.38 4.10
C ASP A 70 0.99 5.74 4.79
N PHE A 71 0.37 5.89 5.96
CA PHE A 71 0.34 7.15 6.72
C PHE A 71 1.21 7.14 7.98
N LYS A 72 2.02 6.08 8.17
CA LYS A 72 2.89 5.99 9.32
C LYS A 72 4.02 7.02 9.20
N GLU A 73 3.88 8.14 9.90
CA GLU A 73 4.86 9.21 9.92
C GLU A 73 6.25 8.71 10.30
N ARG A 74 7.27 9.17 9.57
CA ARG A 74 8.67 8.94 9.88
C ARG A 74 9.42 10.27 9.85
N ALA A 75 10.17 10.55 10.93
CA ALA A 75 10.91 11.80 11.08
C ALA A 75 12.04 11.95 10.04
N GLU A 76 12.73 10.85 9.72
CA GLU A 76 13.87 10.83 8.81
C GLU A 76 13.72 9.72 7.77
N ALA A 77 14.31 9.89 6.59
CA ALA A 77 14.40 8.82 5.61
C ALA A 77 15.49 7.82 6.00
N GLU A 78 15.26 6.54 5.76
CA GLU A 78 16.29 5.51 5.93
C GLU A 78 17.29 5.58 4.78
N GLU A 79 18.57 5.31 5.05
CA GLU A 79 19.57 5.17 3.99
C GLU A 79 19.27 3.93 3.16
N VAL A 80 19.19 4.11 1.84
CA VAL A 80 18.87 3.03 0.90
C VAL A 80 20.06 2.76 -0.02
N ASN A 81 20.51 1.51 -0.04
CA ASN A 81 21.53 1.07 -0.98
C ASN A 81 20.91 0.61 -2.31
N LEU A 82 21.05 1.46 -3.33
CA LEU A 82 20.55 1.24 -4.69
C LEU A 82 21.50 0.42 -5.59
N LYS A 83 22.63 -0.08 -5.08
CA LYS A 83 23.53 -0.93 -5.87
C LYS A 83 22.80 -2.20 -6.30
N GLY A 84 22.76 -2.41 -7.62
CA GLY A 84 22.09 -3.54 -8.26
C GLY A 84 20.57 -3.56 -8.05
N LEU A 85 19.94 -2.38 -8.05
CA LEU A 85 18.51 -2.21 -7.80
C LEU A 85 17.64 -3.07 -8.73
N ASP A 86 17.95 -3.07 -10.01
CA ASP A 86 17.29 -3.87 -11.05
C ASP A 86 17.37 -5.37 -10.76
N GLN A 87 18.54 -5.88 -10.36
CA GLN A 87 18.65 -7.29 -9.97
C GLN A 87 17.84 -7.61 -8.71
N LYS A 88 17.84 -6.72 -7.71
CA LYS A 88 17.07 -6.91 -6.47
C LYS A 88 15.56 -6.93 -6.72
N ILE A 89 15.06 -6.00 -7.54
CA ILE A 89 13.65 -5.95 -7.96
C ILE A 89 13.28 -7.19 -8.77
N ALA A 90 14.10 -7.56 -9.76
CA ALA A 90 13.84 -8.75 -10.55
C ALA A 90 13.78 -10.00 -9.67
N SER A 91 14.70 -10.11 -8.70
CA SER A 91 14.73 -11.22 -7.75
C SER A 91 13.49 -11.26 -6.87
N SER A 92 12.98 -10.11 -6.39
CA SER A 92 11.75 -10.07 -5.58
C SER A 92 10.50 -10.42 -6.39
N LEU A 93 10.54 -10.21 -7.70
CA LEU A 93 9.48 -10.60 -8.64
C LEU A 93 9.63 -12.04 -9.17
N GLY A 94 10.70 -12.76 -8.79
CA GLY A 94 10.96 -14.11 -9.27
C GLY A 94 11.38 -14.19 -10.75
N THR A 95 12.03 -13.14 -11.25
CA THR A 95 12.47 -13.01 -12.65
C THR A 95 13.92 -12.49 -12.74
N THR A 96 14.38 -12.14 -13.94
CA THR A 96 15.72 -11.59 -14.21
C THR A 96 15.66 -10.13 -14.65
N ALA A 97 16.77 -9.40 -14.49
CA ALA A 97 16.81 -7.95 -14.69
C ALA A 97 16.48 -7.51 -16.13
N ASP A 98 16.75 -8.36 -17.13
CA ASP A 98 16.40 -8.15 -18.53
C ASP A 98 14.90 -8.36 -18.83
N GLN A 99 14.14 -8.89 -17.89
CA GLN A 99 12.69 -9.15 -18.01
C GLN A 99 11.84 -8.07 -17.34
N ILE A 100 12.46 -7.02 -16.80
CA ILE A 100 11.77 -5.91 -16.14
C ILE A 100 12.22 -4.56 -16.69
N GLN A 101 11.35 -3.58 -16.53
CA GLN A 101 11.64 -2.18 -16.78
C GLN A 101 11.12 -1.36 -15.60
N ILE A 102 11.99 -0.60 -14.95
CA ILE A 102 11.60 0.37 -13.92
C ILE A 102 11.17 1.64 -14.64
N ASN A 103 9.90 2.02 -14.54
CA ASN A 103 9.35 3.17 -15.25
C ASN A 103 9.52 4.46 -14.45
N ASP A 104 9.30 4.39 -13.14
CA ASP A 104 9.31 5.55 -12.27
C ASP A 104 9.50 5.19 -10.80
N MET A 105 9.85 6.18 -9.99
CA MET A 105 10.00 6.07 -8.55
C MET A 105 9.48 7.34 -7.86
N ALA A 106 8.70 7.18 -6.79
CA ALA A 106 8.20 8.28 -5.99
C ALA A 106 8.32 7.99 -4.49
N VAL A 107 8.58 9.03 -3.69
CA VAL A 107 8.70 8.90 -2.23
C VAL A 107 7.44 9.42 -1.57
N ASN A 108 6.82 8.62 -0.71
CA ASN A 108 5.69 9.04 0.09
C ASN A 108 6.15 10.13 1.09
N PRO A 109 5.57 11.35 1.06
CA PRO A 109 6.03 12.45 1.89
C PRO A 109 5.78 12.24 3.39
N ILE A 110 4.84 11.36 3.76
CA ILE A 110 4.47 11.07 5.16
C ILE A 110 5.35 9.94 5.71
N SER A 111 5.34 8.79 5.05
CA SER A 111 6.04 7.60 5.53
C SER A 111 7.52 7.56 5.16
N LYS A 112 7.94 8.37 4.19
CA LYS A 112 9.26 8.32 3.53
C LYS A 112 9.56 6.99 2.82
N SER A 113 8.54 6.15 2.60
CA SER A 113 8.70 4.93 1.80
C SER A 113 8.81 5.25 0.32
N ILE A 114 9.67 4.49 -0.37
CA ILE A 114 9.90 4.62 -1.81
C ILE A 114 8.98 3.64 -2.53
N TYR A 115 8.27 4.12 -3.54
CA TYR A 115 7.44 3.33 -4.43
C TYR A 115 8.07 3.28 -5.81
N PHE A 116 7.98 2.13 -6.47
CA PHE A 116 8.48 1.90 -7.81
C PHE A 116 7.35 1.40 -8.70
N SER A 117 7.27 1.97 -9.90
CA SER A 117 6.53 1.37 -10.99
C SER A 117 7.49 0.51 -11.80
N VAL A 118 7.11 -0.76 -11.98
CA VAL A 118 7.88 -1.74 -12.73
C VAL A 118 6.96 -2.42 -13.72
N ASN A 119 7.35 -2.47 -15.00
CA ASN A 119 6.72 -3.35 -15.97
C ASN A 119 7.52 -4.64 -16.08
N ILE A 120 6.82 -5.77 -16.12
CA ILE A 120 7.38 -7.02 -16.63
C ILE A 120 7.30 -6.97 -18.15
N ILE A 121 8.22 -7.63 -18.86
CA ILE A 121 8.29 -7.63 -20.34
C ILE A 121 7.01 -8.12 -21.02
N ASP A 122 6.19 -8.91 -20.30
CA ASP A 122 4.87 -9.37 -20.75
C ASP A 122 3.80 -8.25 -20.73
N GLY A 123 4.17 -7.06 -20.27
CA GLY A 123 3.32 -5.88 -20.19
C GLY A 123 2.59 -5.71 -18.86
N THR A 124 2.82 -6.59 -17.87
CA THR A 124 2.20 -6.52 -16.55
C THR A 124 2.79 -5.36 -15.73
N PRO A 125 1.98 -4.36 -15.33
CA PRO A 125 2.43 -3.31 -14.43
C PRO A 125 2.42 -3.80 -12.98
N VAL A 126 3.47 -3.48 -12.23
CA VAL A 126 3.65 -3.85 -10.82
C VAL A 126 4.03 -2.61 -10.02
N LEU A 127 3.31 -2.40 -8.92
CA LEU A 127 3.64 -1.38 -7.93
C LEU A 127 4.39 -2.04 -6.77
N LEU A 128 5.63 -1.60 -6.54
CA LEU A 128 6.45 -2.07 -5.43
C LEU A 128 6.66 -0.95 -4.42
N LYS A 129 6.68 -1.30 -3.14
CA LYS A 129 7.13 -0.44 -2.04
C LYS A 129 8.44 -1.00 -1.49
N LEU A 130 9.42 -0.13 -1.29
CA LEU A 130 10.63 -0.46 -0.56
C LEU A 130 10.44 -0.21 0.94
N LYS A 131 10.68 -1.24 1.73
CA LYS A 131 10.66 -1.20 3.20
C LYS A 131 12.03 -1.63 3.71
N GLY A 132 12.85 -0.66 4.12
CA GLY A 132 14.26 -0.89 4.40
C GLY A 132 14.98 -1.33 3.12
N GLN A 133 15.33 -2.62 3.04
CA GLN A 133 16.00 -3.22 1.88
C GLN A 133 15.12 -4.23 1.10
N GLU A 134 13.89 -4.45 1.54
CA GLU A 134 12.97 -5.43 0.95
C GLU A 134 11.89 -4.77 0.09
N PHE A 135 11.55 -5.43 -1.02
CA PHE A 135 10.47 -4.99 -1.92
C PHE A 135 9.17 -5.73 -1.58
N GLU A 136 8.13 -4.95 -1.29
CA GLU A 136 6.78 -5.42 -1.03
C GLU A 136 5.89 -5.11 -2.24
N HIS A 137 5.17 -6.10 -2.75
CA HIS A 137 4.17 -5.89 -3.80
C HIS A 137 2.91 -5.25 -3.22
N ILE A 138 2.52 -4.10 -3.77
CA ILE A 138 1.30 -3.39 -3.42
C ILE A 138 0.16 -3.88 -4.29
N SER A 139 -0.73 -4.68 -3.72
CA SER A 139 -1.89 -5.20 -4.44
C SER A 139 -2.91 -4.10 -4.72
N LEU A 140 -3.36 -4.00 -5.98
CA LEU A 140 -4.44 -3.10 -6.39
C LEU A 140 -5.82 -3.78 -6.49
N LYS A 141 -5.98 -5.00 -5.96
CA LYS A 141 -7.23 -5.76 -6.11
C LYS A 141 -8.41 -5.15 -5.35
N ASP A 142 -8.14 -4.53 -4.22
CA ASP A 142 -9.14 -3.89 -3.36
C ASP A 142 -8.52 -2.67 -2.66
N VAL A 143 -8.42 -1.58 -3.39
CA VAL A 143 -7.87 -0.30 -2.91
C VAL A 143 -8.95 0.77 -2.91
N SER A 144 -8.78 1.78 -2.05
CA SER A 144 -9.60 2.98 -2.07
C SER A 144 -9.03 3.95 -3.10
N TYR A 145 -9.82 4.34 -4.10
CA TYR A 145 -9.36 5.16 -5.21
C TYR A 145 -10.43 6.07 -5.83
N ASP A 146 -9.94 7.04 -6.59
CA ASP A 146 -10.71 7.84 -7.55
C ASP A 146 -9.93 7.94 -8.87
N LYS A 147 -10.57 8.37 -9.96
CA LYS A 147 -9.93 8.52 -11.27
C LYS A 147 -10.47 9.71 -12.07
N ILE A 148 -9.64 10.22 -12.97
CA ILE A 148 -10.03 11.19 -14.00
C ILE A 148 -9.56 10.69 -15.38
N GLU A 149 -10.40 10.94 -16.38
CA GLU A 149 -10.23 10.57 -17.80
C GLU A 149 -10.38 11.82 -18.68
#